data_AF-A0A355SDP4-F1
#
_entry.id   AF-A0A355SDP4-F1
#
_cell.length_a   1.000
_cell.length_b   1.000
_cell.length_c   1.000
_cell.angle_alpha   90.00
_cell.angle_beta   90.00
_cell.angle_gamma   90.00
#
_symmetry.space_group_name_H-M   'P 1'
#
loop_
_entity.id
_entity.type
_entity.pdbx_description
1 polymer ?
#
loop_
_entity_poly.entity_id
_entity_poly.type
_entity_poly.pdbx_seq_one_letter_code
_entity_poly.pdbx_strand_id
1 'polypeptide(L)'
;MIAIFNREFKSYFTSVTGFIFMSVFLFISGLFFALTDLIPASGEYNSVLQSITFIFLFLVPILTMRSIAEETHQKTDQLLLTSPLTLPQIVLGKYFAAVALFFVTLLITCLYP
;
A
#
# COMPACT_ATOMS: atom_id res chain seq x y z
N MET A 1 13.85 14.85 2.80
CA MET A 1 12.57 14.21 2.40
C MET A 1 12.74 13.15 1.31
N ILE A 2 13.25 13.47 0.11
CA ILE A 2 13.37 12.51 -1.02
C ILE A 2 14.21 11.26 -0.67
N ALA A 3 15.28 11.41 0.11
CA ALA A 3 16.12 10.29 0.53
C ALA A 3 15.37 9.27 1.42
N ILE A 4 14.47 9.75 2.30
CA ILE A 4 13.65 8.90 3.16
C ILE A 4 12.59 8.19 2.30
N PHE A 5 11.93 8.92 1.41
CA PHE A 5 10.97 8.36 0.46
C PHE A 5 11.58 7.21 -0.35
N ASN A 6 12.73 7.42 -0.99
CA ASN A 6 13.39 6.38 -1.80
C ASN A 6 13.84 5.19 -0.96
N ARG A 7 14.28 5.41 0.28
CA ARG A 7 14.65 4.33 1.20
C ARG A 7 13.44 3.48 1.56
N GLU A 8 12.35 4.11 1.98
CA GLU A 8 11.12 3.43 2.39
C GLU A 8 10.43 2.76 1.21
N PHE A 9 10.33 3.42 0.06
CA PHE A 9 9.79 2.83 -1.17
C PHE A 9 10.60 1.60 -1.57
N LYS A 10 11.94 1.68 -1.58
CA LYS A 10 12.79 0.51 -1.85
C LYS A 10 12.64 -0.57 -0.79
N SER A 11 12.46 -0.20 0.48
CA SER A 11 12.19 -1.13 1.58
C SER A 11 10.90 -1.92 1.35
N TYR A 12 9.83 -1.26 0.88
CA TYR A 12 8.59 -1.96 0.55
C TYR A 12 8.75 -2.99 -0.57
N PHE A 13 9.53 -2.68 -1.62
CA PHE A 13 9.81 -3.63 -2.71
C PHE A 13 10.91 -4.65 -2.40
N THR A 14 11.70 -4.45 -1.34
CA THR A 14 12.73 -5.41 -0.92
C THR A 14 12.21 -6.32 0.19
N SER A 15 11.27 -5.83 1.00
CA SER A 15 10.62 -6.62 2.02
C SER A 15 9.49 -7.46 1.44
N VAL A 16 9.27 -8.63 2.03
CA VAL A 16 8.18 -9.55 1.67
C VAL A 16 6.81 -8.90 1.87
N THR A 17 6.74 -7.84 2.68
CA THR A 17 5.48 -7.21 3.12
C THR A 17 4.78 -6.45 2.00
N GLY A 18 5.53 -5.70 1.18
CA GLY A 18 4.98 -4.97 0.04
C GLY A 18 4.46 -5.92 -1.03
N PHE A 19 5.18 -7.03 -1.28
CA PHE A 19 4.69 -8.07 -2.19
C PHE A 19 3.44 -8.78 -1.68
N ILE A 20 3.38 -9.17 -0.40
CA ILE A 20 2.16 -9.76 0.18
C ILE A 20 0.98 -8.80 0.03
N PHE A 21 1.18 -7.52 0.32
CA PHE A 21 0.15 -6.49 0.16
C PHE A 21 -0.36 -6.41 -1.28
N MET A 22 0.55 -6.29 -2.26
CA MET A 22 0.17 -6.22 -3.67
C MET A 22 -0.54 -7.50 -4.13
N SER A 23 -0.02 -8.68 -3.78
CA SER A 23 -0.60 -9.95 -4.18
C SER A 23 -2.00 -10.16 -3.60
N VAL A 24 -2.19 -9.89 -2.31
CA VAL A 24 -3.51 -10.03 -1.66
C VAL A 24 -4.50 -9.03 -2.25
N PHE A 25 -4.07 -7.78 -2.45
CA PHE A 25 -4.91 -6.75 -3.06
C PHE A 25 -5.39 -7.18 -4.45
N LEU A 26 -4.46 -7.53 -5.34
CA LEU A 26 -4.76 -7.90 -6.73
C LEU A 26 -5.60 -9.17 -6.81
N PHE A 27 -5.34 -10.15 -5.94
CA PHE A 27 -6.10 -11.38 -5.90
C PHE A 27 -7.56 -11.11 -5.49
N ILE A 28 -7.77 -10.36 -4.41
CA ILE A 28 -9.13 -10.05 -3.94
C ILE A 28 -9.84 -9.14 -4.96
N SER A 29 -9.19 -8.09 -5.46
CA SER A 29 -9.81 -7.19 -6.45
C SER A 29 -10.17 -7.92 -7.74
N GLY A 30 -9.29 -8.80 -8.23
CA GLY A 30 -9.54 -9.61 -9.42
C GLY A 30 -10.68 -10.62 -9.22
N LEU A 31 -10.81 -11.18 -8.01
CA LEU A 31 -11.92 -12.06 -7.66
C LEU A 31 -13.24 -11.31 -7.64
N PHE A 32 -13.30 -10.14 -7.00
CA PHE A 32 -14.51 -9.29 -7.02
C PHE A 32 -14.88 -8.91 -8.46
N PHE A 33 -13.92 -8.44 -9.26
CA PHE A 33 -14.13 -8.11 -10.67
C PHE A 33 -14.71 -9.28 -11.47
N ALA A 34 -14.17 -10.50 -11.29
CA ALA A 34 -14.67 -11.68 -11.97
C ALA A 34 -16.12 -12.01 -11.57
N LEU A 35 -16.46 -11.86 -10.28
CA LEU A 35 -17.79 -12.20 -9.78
C LEU A 35 -18.85 -11.14 -10.11
N THR A 36 -18.50 -9.85 -10.11
CA THR A 36 -19.46 -8.75 -10.28
C THR A 36 -19.66 -8.32 -11.72
N ASP A 37 -18.63 -8.42 -12.57
CA ASP A 37 -18.69 -7.88 -13.93
C ASP A 37 -18.48 -8.96 -14.99
N LEU A 38 -17.50 -9.85 -14.80
CA LEU A 38 -17.14 -10.83 -15.83
C LEU A 38 -18.18 -11.96 -15.96
N ILE A 39 -18.65 -12.53 -14.85
CA ILE A 39 -19.64 -13.63 -14.85
C ILE A 39 -21.05 -13.13 -15.21
N PRO A 40 -21.56 -12.01 -14.65
CA PRO A 40 -22.90 -11.52 -14.97
C PRO A 40 -22.98 -10.78 -16.31
N ALA A 41 -21.83 -10.47 -16.94
CA ALA A 41 -21.71 -9.63 -18.13
C ALA A 41 -22.35 -8.23 -17.97
N SER A 42 -22.36 -7.71 -16.74
CA SER A 42 -22.74 -6.33 -16.43
C SER A 42 -21.49 -5.46 -16.50
N GLY A 43 -21.47 -4.47 -17.41
CA GLY A 43 -20.38 -3.48 -17.49
C GLY A 43 -20.52 -2.36 -16.46
N GLU A 44 -20.91 -2.70 -15.23
CA GLU A 44 -21.21 -1.71 -14.19
C GLU A 44 -19.98 -1.46 -13.30
N TYR A 45 -19.14 -0.52 -13.74
CA TYR A 45 -17.93 -0.09 -13.03
C TYR A 45 -18.12 0.31 -11.56
N ASN A 46 -19.33 0.66 -11.14
CA ASN A 46 -19.63 1.08 -9.77
C ASN A 46 -19.35 -0.05 -8.77
N SER A 47 -19.73 -1.28 -9.09
CA SER A 47 -19.56 -2.45 -8.22
C SER A 47 -18.08 -2.78 -7.97
N VAL A 48 -17.24 -2.67 -9.00
CA VAL A 48 -15.79 -2.85 -8.93
C VAL A 48 -15.15 -1.75 -8.08
N LEU A 49 -15.51 -0.49 -8.34
CA LEU A 49 -15.03 0.67 -7.57
C LEU A 49 -15.38 0.56 -6.09
N GLN A 50 -16.60 0.13 -5.76
CA GLN A 50 -17.05 -0.04 -4.38
C GLN A 50 -16.29 -1.18 -3.69
N SER A 51 -16.04 -2.30 -4.38
CA SER A 51 -15.26 -3.42 -3.88
C SER A 51 -13.81 -3.04 -3.61
N ILE A 52 -13.16 -2.33 -4.55
CA ILE A 52 -11.80 -1.82 -4.40
C ILE A 52 -11.71 -0.85 -3.20
N THR A 53 -12.67 0.07 -3.08
CA THR A 53 -12.73 1.03 -1.96
C THR A 53 -12.87 0.32 -0.62
N PHE A 54 -13.70 -0.72 -0.55
CA PHE A 54 -13.88 -1.52 0.66
C PHE A 54 -12.59 -2.24 1.07
N ILE A 55 -11.90 -2.87 0.12
CA ILE A 55 -10.62 -3.56 0.37
C ILE A 55 -9.58 -2.56 0.89
N PHE A 56 -9.51 -1.37 0.29
CA PHE A 56 -8.56 -0.34 0.69
C PHE A 56 -8.74 0.14 2.13
N LEU A 57 -9.98 0.18 2.64
CA LEU A 57 -10.25 0.59 4.01
C LEU A 57 -9.53 -0.30 5.03
N PHE A 58 -9.34 -1.59 4.71
CA PHE A 58 -8.59 -2.53 5.56
C PHE A 58 -7.10 -2.54 5.24
N LEU A 59 -6.74 -2.47 3.95
CA LEU A 59 -5.35 -2.60 3.52
C LEU A 59 -4.47 -1.43 3.98
N VAL A 60 -4.99 -0.20 3.95
CA VAL A 60 -4.23 1.00 4.33
C VAL A 60 -3.78 0.97 5.81
N PRO A 61 -4.66 0.70 6.79
CA PRO A 61 -4.25 0.51 8.19
C PRO A 61 -3.24 -0.62 8.36
N ILE A 62 -3.41 -1.75 7.67
CA ILE A 62 -2.51 -2.91 7.79
C ILE A 62 -1.09 -2.54 7.32
N LEU A 63 -0.98 -1.86 6.18
CA LEU A 63 0.33 -1.46 5.63
C LEU A 63 1.01 -0.40 6.50
N THR A 64 0.25 0.59 6.97
CA THR A 64 0.79 1.68 7.80
C THR A 64 1.18 1.22 9.20
N MET A 65 0.32 0.43 9.88
CA MET A 65 0.63 -0.10 11.21
C MET A 65 1.82 -1.05 11.18
N ARG A 66 1.94 -1.88 10.14
CA ARG A 66 3.07 -2.81 10.03
C ARG A 66 4.39 -2.06 9.83
N SER A 67 4.42 -1.03 9.00
CA SER A 67 5.62 -0.20 8.80
C SER A 67 6.09 0.45 10.11
N ILE A 68 5.15 0.85 10.98
CA ILE A 68 5.48 1.39 12.30
C ILE A 68 5.98 0.25 13.22
N ALA A 69 5.26 -0.88 13.27
CA ALA A 69 5.61 -2.01 14.12
C ALA A 69 6.98 -2.64 13.78
N GLU A 70 7.36 -2.69 12.50
CA GLU A 70 8.67 -3.21 12.07
C GLU A 70 9.83 -2.31 12.54
N GLU A 71 9.66 -0.98 12.57
CA GLU A 71 10.66 -0.07 13.13
C GLU A 71 10.79 -0.20 14.65
N THR A 72 9.66 -0.37 15.35
CA THR A 72 9.65 -0.57 16.80
C THR A 72 10.28 -1.91 17.19
N HIS A 73 10.02 -2.96 16.40
CA HIS A 73 10.60 -4.29 16.60
C HIS A 73 12.11 -4.33 16.31
N GLN A 74 12.57 -3.62 15.27
CA GLN A 74 13.99 -3.56 14.91
C GLN A 74 14.79 -2.53 15.74
N LYS A 75 14.15 -1.84 16.70
CA LYS A 75 14.72 -0.73 17.50
C LYS A 75 15.33 0.39 16.64
N THR A 76 14.95 0.47 15.37
CA THR A 76 15.44 1.50 14.44
C THR A 76 14.85 2.87 14.77
N ASP A 77 13.76 2.90 15.54
CA ASP A 77 13.17 4.11 16.12
C ASP A 77 14.20 4.96 16.89
N GLN A 78 15.10 4.34 17.67
CA GLN A 78 16.14 5.08 18.40
C GLN A 78 17.21 5.67 17.48
N LEU A 79 17.54 4.99 16.39
CA LEU A 79 18.49 5.48 15.38
C LEU A 79 17.91 6.61 14.53
N LEU A 80 16.60 6.56 14.24
CA LEU A 80 15.88 7.62 13.54
C LEU A 80 15.74 8.89 14.39
N LEU A 81 15.47 8.74 15.70
CA LEU A 81 15.32 9.87 16.63
C LEU A 81 16.65 10.55 17.00
N THR A 82 17.77 9.83 16.88
CA THR A 82 19.12 10.38 17.11
C THR A 82 19.73 10.98 15.85
N SER A 83 19.15 10.71 14.68
CA SER A 83 19.54 11.34 13.42
C SER A 83 19.08 12.81 13.38
N PRO A 84 19.78 13.71 12.66
CA PRO A 84 19.45 15.14 12.57
C PRO A 84 18.23 15.40 11.67
N LEU A 85 17.19 14.56 11.78
CA LEU A 85 15.98 14.60 10.98
C LEU A 85 14.80 15.03 11.84
N THR A 86 14.04 16.02 11.37
CA THR A 86 12.83 16.48 12.05
C THR A 86 11.71 15.45 11.91
N LEU A 87 11.03 15.12 13.01
CA LEU A 87 9.85 14.23 13.06
C LEU A 87 8.85 14.37 11.89
N PRO A 88 8.39 15.58 11.50
CA PRO A 88 7.45 15.73 10.38
C PRO A 88 8.01 15.28 9.03
N GLN A 89 9.32 15.35 8.80
CA GLN A 89 9.94 14.86 7.56
C GLN A 89 9.94 13.33 7.47
N ILE A 90 10.02 12.64 8.62
CA ILE A 90 9.96 11.18 8.70
C ILE A 90 8.52 10.72 8.42
N VAL A 91 7.54 11.35 9.05
CA VAL A 91 6.10 11.04 8.87
C VAL A 91 5.68 11.26 7.41
N LEU A 92 6.05 12.41 6.82
CA LEU A 92 5.73 12.70 5.41
C LEU A 92 6.43 11.72 4.46
N GLY A 93 7.68 11.36 4.72
CA GLY A 93 8.41 10.38 3.89
C GLY A 93 7.72 9.02 3.85
N LYS A 94 7.28 8.50 5.00
CA LYS A 94 6.52 7.25 5.09
C LYS A 94 5.16 7.33 4.42
N TYR A 95 4.45 8.44 4.64
CA TYR A 95 3.16 8.68 3.99
C TYR A 95 3.29 8.63 2.47
N PHE A 96 4.24 9.38 1.90
CA PHE A 96 4.45 9.36 0.44
C PHE A 96 4.88 8.00 -0.09
N ALA A 97 5.70 7.24 0.66
CA ALA A 97 6.09 5.90 0.26
C ALA A 97 4.89 4.93 0.20
N ALA A 98 4.00 4.98 1.20
CA ALA A 98 2.77 4.20 1.22
C ALA A 98 1.82 4.62 0.08
N VAL A 99 1.68 5.92 -0.16
CA VAL A 99 0.87 6.47 -1.26
C VAL A 99 1.43 6.05 -2.62
N ALA A 100 2.74 6.05 -2.81
CA ALA A 100 3.36 5.60 -4.06
C ALA A 100 3.12 4.10 -4.31
N LEU A 101 3.25 3.28 -3.26
CA LEU A 101 2.94 1.85 -3.37
C LEU A 101 1.47 1.63 -3.73
N PHE A 102 0.56 2.36 -3.07
CA PHE A 102 -0.86 2.38 -3.41
C PHE A 102 -1.10 2.78 -4.87
N PHE A 103 -0.42 3.82 -5.34
CA PHE A 103 -0.56 4.31 -6.71
C PHE A 103 -0.14 3.25 -7.73
N VAL A 104 0.95 2.52 -7.45
CA VAL A 104 1.39 1.38 -8.29
C VAL A 104 0.32 0.29 -8.34
N THR A 105 -0.26 -0.10 -7.21
CA THR A 105 -1.28 -1.16 -7.20
C THR A 105 -2.55 -0.75 -7.93
N LEU A 106 -2.97 0.51 -7.78
CA LEU A 106 -4.14 1.06 -8.47
C LEU A 106 -3.92 1.15 -9.99
N LEU A 107 -2.70 1.48 -10.42
CA LEU A 107 -2.33 1.50 -11.83
C LEU A 107 -2.44 0.09 -12.45
N ILE A 108 -2.04 -0.96 -11.71
CA ILE A 108 -2.25 -2.35 -12.14
C ILE A 108 -3.74 -2.67 -12.22
N THR A 109 -4.57 -2.17 -11.29
CA THR A 109 -6.01 -2.37 -11.35
C THR A 109 -6.67 -1.68 -12.55
N CYS A 110 -6.06 -0.63 -13.09
CA CYS A 110 -6.55 0.04 -14.30
C CYS A 110 -6.44 -0.85 -15.57
N LEU A 111 -5.73 -1.99 -15.50
CA LEU A 111 -5.68 -2.99 -16.57
C LEU A 111 -6.90 -3.92 -16.59
N TYR A 112 -7.73 -3.94 -15.54
CA TYR A 112 -8.99 -4.66 -15.58
C TYR A 112 -9.99 -3.86 -16.44
N PRO A 113 -10.57 -4.45 -17.51
CA PRO A 113 -11.46 -3.77 -18.46
C PRO A 113 -12.83 -3.42 -17.90
#